data_AF-A0A7X7I313-F1
#
_entry.id   AF-A0A7X7I313-F1
#
_cell.length_a   1.000
_cell.length_b   1.000
_cell.length_c   1.000
_cell.angle_alpha   90.00
_cell.angle_beta   90.00
_cell.angle_gamma   90.00
#
_symmetry.space_group_name_H-M   'P 1'
#
loop_
_entity.id
_entity.type
_entity.pdbx_description
1 polymer ?
#
loop_
_entity_poly.entity_id
_entity_poly.type
_entity_poly.pdbx_seq_one_letter_code
_entity_poly.pdbx_strand_id
1 'polypeptide(L)'
;MRDLPNGSLARIVKILSPLHNAAETGSSCCAARLEALGLRVGKIVEKVSGMPFHGPVTLLLDGRQIAVGWNISSHVLVVPVKERERAHGRSAERE
;
A
#
# COMPACT_ATOMS: atom_id res chain seq x y z
N MET A 1 -4.81 -5.38 -4.79
CA MET A 1 -5.30 -4.01 -4.48
C MET A 1 -6.25 -3.43 -5.53
N ARG A 2 -6.06 -3.74 -6.82
CA ARG A 2 -6.86 -3.24 -7.96
C ARG A 2 -8.38 -3.34 -7.75
N ASP A 3 -8.84 -4.49 -7.27
CA ASP A 3 -10.27 -4.83 -7.13
C ASP A 3 -10.92 -4.33 -5.83
N LEU A 4 -10.20 -3.61 -4.98
CA LEU A 4 -10.78 -3.06 -3.76
C LEU A 4 -11.69 -1.87 -4.11
N PRO A 5 -12.91 -1.78 -3.56
CA PRO A 5 -13.72 -0.56 -3.67
C PRO A 5 -13.00 0.62 -3.00
N ASN A 6 -13.22 1.84 -3.49
CA ASN A 6 -12.75 3.04 -2.79
C ASN A 6 -13.45 3.14 -1.43
N GLY A 7 -12.71 3.55 -0.39
CA GLY A 7 -13.18 3.56 1.00
C GLY A 7 -13.15 2.18 1.68
N SER A 8 -12.70 1.13 1.00
CA SER A 8 -12.53 -0.19 1.62
C SER A 8 -11.15 -0.32 2.28
N LEU A 9 -11.14 -1.02 3.41
CA LEU A 9 -9.93 -1.39 4.13
C LEU A 9 -9.42 -2.75 3.65
N ALA A 10 -8.11 -2.90 3.57
CA ALA A 10 -7.47 -4.17 3.31
C ALA A 10 -6.20 -4.33 4.13
N ARG A 11 -5.89 -5.57 4.49
CA ARG A 11 -4.66 -5.94 5.17
C ARG A 11 -3.65 -6.48 4.18
N ILE A 12 -2.42 -6.00 4.24
CA ILE A 12 -1.32 -6.50 3.42
C ILE A 12 -0.97 -7.91 3.91
N VAL A 13 -1.17 -8.91 3.07
CA VAL A 13 -0.85 -10.31 3.40
C VAL A 13 0.47 -10.75 2.78
N LYS A 14 0.85 -10.15 1.66
CA LYS A 14 2.11 -10.47 0.97
C LYS A 14 2.54 -9.32 0.08
N ILE A 15 3.82 -8.98 0.13
CA ILE A 15 4.44 -8.07 -0.82
C ILE A 15 5.36 -8.90 -1.69
N LEU A 16 4.98 -9.08 -2.95
CA LEU A 16 5.86 -9.72 -3.92
C LEU A 16 6.86 -8.66 -4.36
N SER A 17 8.14 -8.87 -4.09
CA SER A 17 9.17 -7.99 -4.68
C SER A 17 9.19 -8.24 -6.19
N PRO A 18 8.98 -7.23 -7.04
CA PRO A 18 9.12 -7.41 -8.48
C PRO A 18 10.61 -7.57 -8.81
N LEU A 19 11.10 -8.80 -8.77
CA LEU A 19 12.51 -9.12 -9.01
C LEU A 19 12.92 -9.06 -10.49
N HIS A 20 12.11 -8.48 -11.39
CA HIS A 20 12.36 -8.58 -12.85
C HIS A 20 12.38 -7.27 -13.64
N ASN A 21 12.02 -6.11 -13.07
CA ASN A 21 12.04 -4.84 -13.82
C ASN A 21 12.82 -3.72 -13.13
N ALA A 22 13.70 -4.03 -12.18
CA ALA A 22 14.73 -3.11 -11.69
C ALA A 22 15.96 -3.15 -12.60
N ALA A 23 15.74 -3.14 -13.92
CA ALA A 23 16.79 -3.06 -14.92
C ALA A 23 17.07 -1.59 -15.24
N GLU A 24 17.57 -0.86 -14.25
CA GLU A 24 18.47 0.30 -14.44
C GLU A 24 18.92 0.79 -13.07
N THR A 25 20.19 0.51 -12.74
CA THR A 25 20.91 1.04 -11.57
C THR A 25 20.57 0.39 -10.21
N GLY A 26 21.02 -0.86 -10.02
CA GLY A 26 21.54 -1.36 -8.75
C GLY A 26 20.66 -1.26 -7.49
N SER A 27 19.36 -1.55 -7.55
CA SER A 27 18.44 -1.28 -6.45
C SER A 27 17.65 -2.50 -5.95
N SER A 28 18.13 -3.13 -4.88
CA SER A 28 17.31 -3.88 -3.91
C SER A 28 16.33 -2.97 -3.13
N CYS A 29 16.21 -1.70 -3.51
CA CYS A 29 15.62 -0.65 -2.71
C CYS A 29 14.08 -0.61 -2.76
N CYS A 30 13.40 -1.21 -3.73
CA CYS A 30 11.94 -1.08 -3.82
C CYS A 30 11.22 -1.69 -2.60
N ALA A 31 11.61 -2.89 -2.17
CA ALA A 31 11.07 -3.51 -0.97
C ALA A 31 11.46 -2.73 0.29
N ALA A 32 12.74 -2.35 0.41
CA ALA A 32 13.24 -1.56 1.54
C ALA A 32 12.55 -0.19 1.63
N ARG A 33 12.20 0.42 0.50
CA ARG A 33 11.51 1.72 0.43
C ARG A 33 10.04 1.58 0.77
N LEU A 34 9.37 0.51 0.34
CA LEU A 34 8.02 0.20 0.80
C LEU A 34 8.00 -0.02 2.32
N GLU A 35 8.95 -0.79 2.85
CA GLU A 35 9.10 -0.98 4.29
C GLU A 35 9.41 0.32 5.06
N ALA A 36 10.24 1.20 4.48
CA ALA A 36 10.55 2.53 5.02
C ALA A 36 9.34 3.48 4.97
N LEU A 37 8.44 3.29 4.01
CA LEU A 37 7.15 3.98 3.92
C LEU A 37 6.10 3.38 4.87
N GLY A 38 6.42 2.30 5.58
CA GLY A 38 5.52 1.60 6.50
C GLY A 38 4.65 0.52 5.83
N LEU A 39 4.72 0.36 4.51
CA LEU A 39 4.00 -0.67 3.76
C LEU A 39 4.66 -2.03 4.01
N ARG A 40 4.20 -2.70 5.08
CA ARG A 40 4.71 -4.00 5.53
C ARG A 40 3.58 -5.02 5.63
N VAL A 41 3.94 -6.30 5.56
CA VAL A 41 2.99 -7.39 5.77
C VAL A 41 2.37 -7.27 7.17
N GLY A 42 1.06 -7.44 7.24
CA GLY A 42 0.27 -7.32 8.45
C GLY A 42 -0.37 -5.95 8.67
N LYS A 43 0.09 -4.89 7.99
CA LYS A 43 -0.50 -3.54 8.09
C LYS A 43 -1.84 -3.45 7.38
N ILE A 44 -2.71 -2.59 7.91
CA ILE A 44 -4.02 -2.27 7.33
C ILE A 44 -3.90 -0.96 6.57
N VAL A 45 -4.43 -0.94 5.37
CA VAL A 45 -4.43 0.20 4.45
C VAL A 45 -5.84 0.44 3.94
N GLU A 46 -6.19 1.71 3.73
CA GLU A 46 -7.43 2.12 3.11
C GLU A 46 -7.19 2.49 1.66
N LYS A 47 -8.03 2.04 0.74
CA LYS A 47 -7.99 2.56 -0.63
C LYS A 47 -8.73 3.88 -0.70
N VAL A 48 -8.00 4.98 -0.80
CA VAL A 48 -8.56 6.33 -0.94
C VAL A 48 -9.05 6.53 -2.37
N SER A 49 -8.18 6.26 -3.34
CA SER A 49 -8.52 6.44 -4.75
C SER A 49 -7.61 5.61 -5.67
N GLY A 50 -8.09 5.31 -6.87
CA GLY A 50 -7.27 4.80 -7.96
C GLY A 50 -7.54 5.65 -9.19
N MET A 51 -6.47 6.19 -9.80
CA MET A 51 -6.63 6.94 -11.04
C MET A 51 -6.95 5.99 -12.22
N PRO A 52 -7.78 6.41 -13.18
CA PRO A 52 -8.01 5.65 -14.41
C PRO A 52 -6.72 5.52 -15.25
N PHE A 53 -6.71 4.64 -16.24
CA PHE A 53 -5.58 4.45 -17.20
C PHE A 53 -4.25 4.01 -16.59
N HIS A 54 -4.25 2.99 -15.74
CA HIS A 54 -3.02 2.52 -15.09
C HIS A 54 -2.32 3.59 -14.23
N GLY A 55 -3.07 4.58 -13.74
CA GLY A 55 -2.54 5.59 -12.85
C GLY A 55 -2.22 5.05 -11.46
N PRO A 56 -1.50 5.81 -10.62
CA PRO A 56 -1.18 5.38 -9.27
C PRO A 56 -2.44 5.15 -8.43
N VAL A 57 -2.33 4.22 -7.48
CA VAL A 57 -3.34 3.95 -6.47
C VAL A 57 -2.94 4.66 -5.18
N THR A 58 -3.79 5.54 -4.68
CA THR A 58 -3.58 6.26 -3.43
C THR A 58 -4.21 5.49 -2.28
N LEU A 59 -3.40 5.24 -1.27
CA LEU A 59 -3.76 4.47 -0.08
C LEU A 59 -3.55 5.33 1.17
N LEU A 60 -4.37 5.15 2.19
CA LEU A 60 -4.13 5.72 3.52
C LEU A 60 -3.48 4.64 4.39
N LEU A 61 -2.31 4.92 4.94
CA LEU A 61 -1.59 4.06 5.88
C LEU A 61 -1.14 4.92 7.06
N ASP A 62 -1.45 4.51 8.29
CA ASP A 62 -1.04 5.20 9.52
C ASP A 62 -1.36 6.73 9.48
N GLY A 63 -2.47 7.12 8.84
CA GLY A 63 -2.88 8.52 8.68
C GLY A 63 -2.19 9.28 7.54
N ARG A 64 -1.26 8.66 6.80
CA ARG A 64 -0.56 9.24 5.65
C ARG A 64 -1.10 8.71 4.33
N GLN A 65 -1.29 9.61 3.36
CA GLN A 65 -1.59 9.23 1.98
C GLN A 65 -0.31 8.81 1.26
N ILE A 66 -0.31 7.59 0.72
CA ILE A 66 0.79 7.01 -0.04
C ILE A 66 0.27 6.66 -1.43
N ALA A 67 0.86 7.26 -2.45
CA ALA A 67 0.61 6.92 -3.84
C ALA A 67 1.54 5.77 -4.25
N VAL A 68 0.97 4.65 -4.66
CA VAL A 68 1.69 3.48 -5.13
C VAL A 68 1.41 3.31 -6.62
N GLY A 69 2.47 3.28 -7.42
CA GLY A 69 2.36 3.07 -8.86
C GLY A 69 1.63 1.76 -9.19
N TRP A 70 0.94 1.75 -10.33
CA TRP A 70 0.13 0.61 -10.79
C TRP A 70 0.86 -0.74 -10.72
N ASN A 71 2.11 -0.75 -11.20
CA ASN A 71 2.95 -1.94 -11.25
C ASN A 71 3.21 -2.48 -9.84
N ILE A 72 3.67 -1.61 -8.92
CA ILE A 72 3.93 -1.98 -7.52
C ILE A 72 2.64 -2.45 -6.82
N SER A 73 1.52 -1.75 -7.02
CA SER A 73 0.21 -2.13 -6.46
C SER A 73 -0.27 -3.50 -6.94
N SER A 74 0.10 -3.91 -8.14
CA SER A 74 -0.20 -5.24 -8.70
C SER A 74 0.60 -6.36 -8.01
N HIS A 75 1.74 -6.02 -7.40
CA HIS A 75 2.57 -6.95 -6.65
C HIS A 75 2.29 -7.00 -5.13
N VAL A 76 1.40 -6.13 -4.64
CA VAL A 76 0.97 -6.13 -3.23
C VAL A 76 -0.35 -6.88 -3.10
N LEU A 77 -0.29 -8.06 -2.48
CA LEU A 77 -1.48 -8.83 -2.13
C LEU A 77 -2.07 -8.28 -0.84
N VAL A 78 -3.37 -7.99 -0.90
CA VAL A 78 -4.15 -7.54 0.24
C VAL A 78 -5.42 -8.36 0.37
N VAL A 79 -5.90 -8.49 1.60
CA VAL A 79 -7.18 -9.14 1.92
C VAL A 79 -8.12 -8.08 2.51
N PRO A 80 -9.36 -7.95 2.03
CA PRO A 80 -10.31 -6.99 2.58
C PRO A 80 -10.57 -7.29 4.06
N VAL A 81 -10.58 -6.25 4.89
CA VAL A 81 -10.89 -6.34 6.32
C VAL A 81 -12.15 -5.55 6.63
N LYS A 82 -12.96 -6.05 7.57
CA LYS A 82 -14.14 -5.34 8.05
C LYS A 82 -13.71 -4.14 8.93
N GLU A 83 -14.49 -3.07 8.88
CA GLU A 83 -14.19 -1.76 9.47
C GLU A 83 -13.85 -1.76 10.98
N ARG A 84 -14.20 -2.82 11.71
CA ARG A 84 -13.83 -2.99 13.12
C ARG A 84 -12.32 -2.98 13.39
N GLU A 85 -11.47 -3.19 12.38
CA GLU A 85 -10.01 -3.26 12.52
C GLU A 85 -9.30 -1.89 12.34
N ARG A 86 -10.03 -0.75 12.27
CA ARG A 86 -9.46 0.63 12.21
C ARG A 86 -8.46 0.98 13.32
N ALA A 87 -8.25 0.11 14.31
CA ALA A 87 -7.79 0.44 15.65
C ALA A 87 -6.26 0.57 15.86
N HIS A 88 -5.41 0.72 14.84
CA HIS A 88 -3.95 0.80 15.06
C HIS A 88 -3.21 2.00 14.44
N GLY A 89 -3.94 3.06 14.08
CA GLY A 89 -3.34 4.28 13.51
C GLY A 89 -3.74 5.61 14.15
N ARG A 90 -4.39 5.62 15.33
CA ARG A 90 -4.60 6.87 16.10
C ARG A 90 -3.33 7.19 16.90
N SER A 91 -2.27 7.59 16.22
CA SER A 91 -1.10 8.20 16.84
C SER A 91 -0.53 9.28 15.93
N ALA A 92 -1.27 10.37 15.83
CA ALA A 92 -0.74 11.70 15.54
C ALA A 92 -1.71 12.71 16.17
N GLU A 93 -1.87 12.60 17.50
CA GLU A 93 -2.31 13.70 18.34
C GLU A 93 -1.16 14.71 18.39
N ARG A 94 -1.45 15.93 17.88
CA ARG A 94 -0.95 17.26 18.28
C ARG A 94 0.58 17.49 18.26
N GLU A 95 1.11 18.69 18.07
CA GLU A 95 0.68 20.07 18.30
C GLU A 95 1.11 20.99 17.14
#